data_AF-A0A6C0NXP7-F1
#
_entry.id   AF-A0A6C0NXP7-F1
#
_cell.length_a   1.000
_cell.length_b   1.000
_cell.length_c   1.000
_cell.angle_alpha   90.00
_cell.angle_beta   90.00
_cell.angle_gamma   90.00
#
_symmetry.space_group_name_H-M   'P 1'
#
loop_
_entity.id
_entity.type
_entity.pdbx_description
1 polymer ?
#
loop_
_entity_poly.entity_id
_entity_poly.type
_entity_poly.pdbx_seq_one_letter_code
_entity_poly.pdbx_strand_id
1 'polypeptide(L)'
;MQNDTALLFQFADSRTASLASGTFEELGYDPVIQQGNDVHIHMRGDDLTSALEIAQSHGGQLAVESSIPDIELTNEAYRMENITIPAHVVNEDWISQEETAEGLVNYDDDAPGENEFMPDDGSYGYFSGDVHS
;
A
#
# COMPACT_ATOMS: atom_id res chain seq x y z
N MET A 1 -4.35 -12.77 2.04
CA MET A 1 -3.60 -12.17 0.93
C MET A 1 -4.55 -11.20 0.27
N GLN A 2 -4.30 -9.90 0.38
CA GLN A 2 -5.11 -8.91 -0.32
C GLN A 2 -4.55 -8.84 -1.74
N ASN A 3 -5.38 -9.12 -2.73
CA ASN A 3 -5.00 -8.97 -4.12
C ASN A 3 -5.24 -7.50 -4.48
N ASP A 4 -4.16 -6.77 -4.74
CA ASP A 4 -4.21 -5.47 -5.37
C ASP A 4 -4.32 -5.71 -6.88
N THR A 5 -5.37 -5.16 -7.48
CA THR A 5 -5.68 -5.30 -8.90
C THR A 5 -5.67 -3.93 -9.54
N ALA A 6 -4.97 -3.80 -10.66
CA ALA A 6 -5.00 -2.62 -11.51
C ALA A 6 -5.90 -2.89 -12.72
N LEU A 7 -6.82 -1.96 -12.99
CA LEU A 7 -7.72 -2.02 -14.14
C LEU A 7 -7.56 -0.78 -15.01
N LEU A 8 -7.39 -0.99 -16.31
CA LEU A 8 -7.39 0.07 -17.31
C LEU A 8 -8.67 -0.03 -18.15
N PHE A 9 -9.45 1.05 -18.18
CA PHE A 9 -10.64 1.18 -18.98
C PHE A 9 -10.41 2.17 -20.12
N GLN A 10 -10.86 1.81 -21.32
CA GLN A 10 -10.88 2.70 -22.48
C GLN A 10 -12.30 3.19 -22.74
N PHE A 11 -12.45 4.50 -22.94
CA PHE A 11 -13.73 5.13 -23.25
C PHE A 11 -13.74 5.72 -24.66
N ALA A 12 -14.92 5.96 -25.21
CA ALA A 12 -15.06 6.52 -26.55
C ALA A 12 -14.55 7.97 -26.66
N ASP A 13 -14.73 8.78 -25.63
CA ASP A 13 -14.32 10.19 -25.58
C ASP A 13 -13.88 10.62 -24.17
N SER A 14 -13.11 11.72 -24.12
CA SER A 14 -12.67 12.40 -22.90
C SER A 14 -13.81 12.76 -21.95
N ARG A 15 -15.00 13.13 -22.46
CA ARG A 15 -16.17 13.44 -21.62
C ARG A 15 -16.67 12.21 -20.88
N THR A 16 -16.78 11.07 -21.56
CA THR A 16 -17.24 9.82 -20.94
C THR A 16 -16.23 9.30 -19.92
N ALA A 17 -14.94 9.40 -20.21
CA ALA A 17 -13.87 9.09 -19.25
C ALA A 17 -13.96 9.97 -18.00
N SER A 18 -14.18 11.28 -18.17
CA SER A 18 -14.32 12.22 -17.04
C SER A 18 -15.55 11.93 -16.18
N LEU A 19 -16.67 11.57 -16.79
CA LEU A 19 -17.89 11.19 -16.05
C LEU A 19 -17.69 9.89 -15.26
N ALA A 20 -17.09 8.87 -15.88
CA ALA A 20 -16.78 7.62 -15.19
C ALA A 20 -15.80 7.85 -14.04
N SER A 21 -14.76 8.67 -14.27
CA SER A 21 -13.80 9.07 -13.25
C SER A 21 -14.49 9.71 -12.05
N GLY A 22 -15.40 10.66 -12.27
CA GLY A 22 -16.16 11.28 -11.17
C GLY A 22 -17.00 10.27 -10.38
N THR A 23 -17.63 9.30 -11.05
CA THR A 23 -18.37 8.22 -10.38
C THR A 23 -17.45 7.31 -9.57
N PHE A 24 -16.26 6.97 -10.10
CA PHE A 24 -15.25 6.21 -9.37
C PHE A 24 -14.77 6.97 -8.11
N GLU A 25 -14.48 8.27 -8.21
CA GLU A 25 -14.11 9.08 -7.04
C GLU A 25 -15.24 9.11 -5.99
N GLU A 26 -16.50 9.26 -6.42
CA GLU A 26 -17.66 9.28 -5.51
C GLU A 26 -17.83 7.98 -4.72
N LEU A 27 -17.50 6.85 -5.34
CA LEU A 27 -17.61 5.52 -4.73
C LEU A 27 -16.35 5.11 -3.95
N GLY A 28 -15.34 5.98 -3.90
CA GLY A 28 -14.14 5.78 -3.08
C GLY A 28 -12.99 5.06 -3.78
N TYR A 29 -13.01 4.97 -5.11
CA TYR A 29 -11.85 4.56 -5.89
C TYR A 29 -10.91 5.75 -6.14
N ASP A 30 -9.68 5.45 -6.58
CA ASP A 30 -8.68 6.45 -6.96
C ASP A 30 -8.41 6.38 -8.49
N PRO A 31 -9.27 6.98 -9.33
CA PRO A 31 -9.11 6.96 -10.77
C PRO A 31 -8.07 7.96 -11.27
N VAL A 32 -7.24 7.51 -12.20
CA VAL A 32 -6.23 8.31 -12.88
C VAL A 32 -6.53 8.29 -14.38
N ILE A 33 -6.89 9.45 -14.93
CA ILE A 33 -7.04 9.61 -16.38
C ILE A 33 -5.64 9.63 -17.01
N GLN A 34 -5.38 8.68 -17.90
CA GLN A 34 -4.14 8.64 -18.70
C GLN A 34 -4.28 9.47 -19.99
N GLN A 35 -3.25 9.48 -20.84
CA GLN A 35 -3.26 10.27 -22.07
C GLN A 35 -4.43 9.87 -23.00
N GLY A 36 -5.43 10.75 -23.10
CA GLY A 36 -6.58 10.57 -24.00
C GLY A 36 -7.87 10.32 -23.24
N ASN A 37 -8.42 9.12 -23.41
CA ASN A 37 -9.75 8.66 -22.97
C ASN A 37 -9.65 7.35 -22.18
N ASP A 38 -8.48 7.06 -21.62
CA ASP A 38 -8.23 5.89 -20.79
C ASP A 38 -8.26 6.27 -19.30
N VAL A 39 -8.89 5.45 -18.47
CA VAL A 39 -8.96 5.62 -17.01
C VAL A 39 -8.37 4.39 -16.34
N HIS A 40 -7.37 4.62 -15.50
CA HIS A 40 -6.73 3.60 -14.68
C HIS A 40 -7.30 3.69 -13.27
N ILE A 41 -7.71 2.57 -12.67
CA ILE A 41 -8.06 2.49 -11.25
C ILE A 41 -7.21 1.42 -10.56
N HIS A 42 -6.82 1.71 -9.33
CA HIS A 42 -6.23 0.74 -8.42
C HIS A 42 -7.28 0.31 -7.40
N MET A 43 -7.48 -0.99 -7.27
CA MET A 43 -8.51 -1.54 -6.38
C MET A 43 -7.93 -2.58 -5.43
N ARG A 44 -8.42 -2.55 -4.18
CA ARG A 44 -8.01 -3.44 -3.10
C ARG A 44 -9.19 -4.31 -2.68
N GLY A 45 -9.11 -5.62 -2.91
CA GLY A 45 -10.18 -6.56 -2.55
C GLY A 45 -11.03 -7.00 -3.76
N ASP A 46 -12.27 -7.44 -3.50
CA ASP A 46 -13.11 -8.19 -4.45
C ASP A 46 -14.12 -7.33 -5.23
N ASP A 47 -13.83 -6.04 -5.42
CA ASP A 47 -14.81 -5.09 -5.96
C ASP A 47 -14.79 -4.96 -7.51
N LEU A 48 -14.37 -6.03 -8.18
CA LEU A 48 -14.12 -6.06 -9.63
C LEU A 48 -15.43 -5.89 -10.41
N THR A 49 -16.49 -6.56 -9.97
CA THR A 49 -17.80 -6.49 -10.62
C THR A 49 -18.37 -5.08 -10.57
N SER A 50 -18.29 -4.42 -9.41
CA SER A 50 -18.71 -3.02 -9.24
C SER A 50 -17.97 -2.10 -10.21
N ALA A 51 -16.63 -2.23 -10.26
CA ALA A 51 -15.80 -1.42 -11.14
C ALA A 51 -16.16 -1.60 -12.63
N LEU A 52 -16.39 -2.84 -13.05
CA LEU A 52 -16.80 -3.17 -14.41
C LEU A 52 -18.17 -2.59 -14.76
N GLU A 53 -19.14 -2.63 -13.84
CA GLU A 53 -20.48 -2.12 -14.06
C GLU A 53 -20.49 -0.60 -14.22
N ILE A 54 -19.71 0.10 -13.40
CA ILE A 54 -19.53 1.56 -13.49
C ILE A 54 -18.93 1.91 -14.86
N ALA A 55 -17.81 1.29 -15.23
CA ALA A 55 -17.15 1.55 -16.51
C ALA A 55 -18.11 1.33 -17.69
N GLN A 56 -18.82 0.19 -17.71
CA GLN A 56 -19.78 -0.13 -18.78
C GLN A 56 -20.97 0.81 -18.84
N SER A 57 -21.48 1.28 -17.70
CA SER A 57 -22.57 2.27 -17.62
C SER A 57 -22.21 3.60 -18.29
N HIS A 58 -20.93 3.94 -18.30
CA HIS A 58 -20.38 5.12 -18.98
C HIS A 58 -19.83 4.82 -20.39
N GLY A 59 -20.03 3.61 -20.91
CA GLY A 59 -19.56 3.18 -22.25
C GLY A 59 -18.07 2.82 -22.31
N GLY A 60 -17.44 2.57 -21.17
CA GLY A 60 -16.07 2.08 -21.07
C GLY A 60 -15.96 0.58 -21.37
N GLN A 61 -14.80 0.17 -21.82
CA GLN A 61 -14.42 -1.24 -22.01
C GLN A 61 -13.14 -1.52 -21.25
N LEU A 62 -13.04 -2.70 -20.65
CA LEU A 62 -11.81 -3.14 -19.98
C LEU A 62 -10.73 -3.40 -21.05
N ALA A 63 -9.63 -2.67 -20.97
CA ALA A 63 -8.47 -2.82 -21.86
C ALA A 63 -7.41 -3.74 -21.25
N VAL A 64 -7.11 -3.57 -19.96
CA VAL A 64 -6.10 -4.36 -19.24
C VAL A 64 -6.60 -4.66 -17.83
N GLU A 65 -6.51 -5.92 -17.44
CA GLU A 65 -6.62 -6.38 -16.06
C GLU A 65 -5.26 -6.95 -15.64
N SER A 66 -4.69 -6.43 -14.56
CA SER A 66 -3.46 -6.96 -13.99
C SER A 66 -3.66 -7.18 -12.51
N SER A 67 -3.73 -8.45 -12.09
CA SER A 67 -3.42 -8.81 -10.71
C SER A 67 -1.96 -8.45 -10.49
N ILE A 68 -1.66 -7.65 -9.48
CA ILE A 68 -0.30 -7.17 -9.22
C ILE A 68 0.38 -8.21 -8.31
N PRO A 69 1.22 -9.14 -8.82
CA PRO A 69 2.25 -9.70 -7.97
C PRO A 69 3.25 -8.56 -7.71
N ASP A 70 3.20 -8.08 -6.47
CA ASP A 70 4.20 -7.26 -5.78
C ASP A 70 5.60 -7.49 -6.40
N ILE A 71 6.25 -6.43 -6.90
CA ILE A 71 7.67 -6.28 -7.34
C ILE A 71 7.86 -5.81 -8.80
N GLU A 72 7.22 -6.37 -9.82
CA GLU A 72 7.54 -5.98 -11.22
C GLU A 72 6.85 -4.69 -11.69
N LEU A 73 5.56 -4.48 -11.34
CA LEU A 73 4.82 -3.28 -11.77
C LEU A 73 5.30 -2.00 -11.06
N THR A 74 5.75 -2.14 -9.81
CA THR A 74 6.35 -1.04 -9.03
C THR A 74 7.61 -0.51 -9.71
N ASN A 75 8.36 -1.39 -10.37
CA ASN A 75 9.62 -1.04 -11.00
C ASN A 75 9.42 -0.24 -12.29
N GLU A 76 8.42 -0.61 -13.11
CA GLU A 76 8.09 0.12 -14.34
C GLU A 76 7.37 1.46 -14.07
N ALA A 77 6.46 1.50 -13.09
CA ALA A 77 5.72 2.72 -12.75
C ALA A 77 6.59 3.80 -12.09
N TYR A 78 7.54 3.40 -11.23
CA TYR A 78 8.40 4.34 -10.48
C TYR A 78 9.83 4.44 -11.04
N ARG A 79 10.18 3.68 -12.11
CA ARG A 79 11.56 3.56 -12.62
C ARG A 79 12.59 3.41 -11.50
N MET A 80 12.30 2.52 -10.54
CA MET A 80 13.19 2.27 -9.40
C MET A 80 14.57 1.74 -9.83
N GLU A 81 14.71 1.28 -11.07
CA GLU A 81 15.96 0.88 -11.73
C GLU A 81 17.00 2.01 -11.87
N ASN A 82 16.64 3.29 -11.65
CA ASN A 82 17.52 4.40 -11.98
C ASN A 82 17.59 5.54 -10.95
N ILE A 83 17.22 5.31 -9.69
CA ILE A 83 17.53 6.30 -8.64
C ILE A 83 19.02 6.16 -8.31
N THR A 84 19.86 6.90 -9.03
CA THR A 84 21.27 7.03 -8.66
C THR A 84 21.34 7.69 -7.29
N ILE A 85 21.55 6.92 -6.23
CA ILE A 85 21.91 7.47 -4.93
C ILE A 85 23.32 8.04 -5.10
N PRO A 86 23.52 9.37 -5.04
CA PRO A 86 24.86 9.92 -5.10
C PRO A 86 25.65 9.36 -3.91
N ALA A 87 26.79 8.73 -4.18
CA ALA A 87 27.77 8.49 -3.14
C ALA A 87 28.16 9.86 -2.59
N HIS A 88 27.72 10.16 -1.38
CA HIS A 88 28.17 11.34 -0.65
C HIS A 88 29.69 11.22 -0.51
N VAL A 89 30.45 12.24 -0.92
CA VAL A 89 31.88 12.30 -0.63
C VAL A 89 32.00 12.61 0.86
N VAL A 90 32.33 11.59 1.66
CA VAL A 90 32.69 11.77 3.07
C VAL A 90 34.03 12.50 3.10
N ASN A 91 34.07 13.73 3.59
CA ASN A 91 35.32 14.37 3.97
C ASN A 91 35.70 13.84 5.36
N GLU A 92 36.65 12.90 5.42
CA GLU A 92 37.16 12.29 6.67
C GLU A 92 37.84 13.30 7.61
N ASP A 93 38.06 14.54 7.15
CA ASP A 93 38.75 15.60 7.88
C ASP A 93 37.90 16.22 9.01
N TRP A 94 36.57 16.00 9.04
CA TRP A 94 35.68 16.63 10.04
C TRP A 94 35.32 15.74 11.23
N ILE A 95 35.54 14.42 11.16
CA ILE A 95 35.11 13.47 12.21
C ILE A 95 36.14 13.35 13.35
N SER A 96 37.37 13.87 13.16
CA SER A 96 38.43 13.73 14.17
C SER A 96 38.22 14.58 15.43
N GLN A 97 37.29 15.55 15.44
CA GLN A 97 37.11 16.47 16.56
C GLN A 97 36.01 16.06 17.54
N GLU A 98 35.10 15.15 17.16
CA GLU A 98 33.96 14.74 17.99
C GLU A 98 34.17 13.39 18.72
N GLU A 99 35.09 12.54 18.27
CA GLU A 99 35.38 11.25 18.91
C GLU A 99 36.19 11.37 20.22
N THR A 100 36.60 12.59 20.62
CA THR A 100 37.30 12.83 21.90
C THR A 100 36.37 13.27 23.03
N ALA A 101 35.05 13.11 22.88
CA ALA A 101 34.12 13.26 24.00
C ALA A 101 33.98 11.91 24.73
N GLU A 102 34.95 11.61 25.60
CA GLU A 102 34.87 10.48 26.52
C GLU A 102 33.62 10.59 27.40
N GLY A 103 32.64 9.69 27.23
CA GLY A 103 31.54 9.57 28.20
C GLY A 103 30.16 9.13 27.71
N LEU A 104 29.94 8.88 26.41
CA LEU A 104 28.63 8.45 25.93
C LEU A 104 28.49 6.92 26.02
N VAL A 105 28.02 6.44 27.17
CA VAL A 105 27.44 5.10 27.33
C VAL A 105 25.94 5.18 27.02
N ASN A 106 25.44 4.24 26.21
CA ASN A 106 24.00 4.07 26.00
C ASN A 106 23.35 3.73 27.34
N TYR A 107 22.58 4.66 27.90
CA TYR A 107 21.80 4.47 29.11
C TYR A 107 20.32 4.42 28.71
N ASP A 108 19.79 3.20 28.54
CA ASP A 108 18.35 2.99 28.42
C ASP A 108 17.76 2.95 29.85
N ASP A 109 17.14 4.05 30.27
CA ASP A 109 16.47 4.19 31.57
C ASP A 109 15.13 3.42 31.64
N ASP A 110 14.62 2.98 30.48
CA ASP A 110 13.30 2.37 30.31
C ASP A 110 13.34 0.84 30.12
N ALA A 111 14.49 0.18 30.32
CA ALA A 111 14.56 -1.27 30.24
C ALA A 111 13.82 -1.91 31.44
N PRO A 112 12.69 -2.62 31.24
CA PRO A 112 12.05 -3.33 32.34
C PRO A 112 13.00 -4.41 32.84
N GLY A 113 13.19 -4.46 34.17
CA GLY A 113 14.10 -5.39 34.82
C GLY A 113 13.80 -6.84 34.45
N GLU A 114 14.85 -7.67 34.45
CA GLU A 114 14.96 -9.00 33.84
C GLU A 114 14.04 -10.10 34.42
N ASN A 115 12.98 -9.76 35.17
CA ASN A 115 12.21 -10.71 35.99
C ASN A 115 10.69 -10.43 36.06
N GLU A 116 10.04 -9.98 34.98
CA GLU A 116 8.57 -9.87 34.98
C GLU A 116 7.91 -10.65 33.84
N PHE A 117 8.29 -11.93 33.70
CA PHE A 117 7.45 -12.90 33.00
C PHE A 117 6.50 -13.54 34.01
N MET A 118 5.26 -13.05 34.05
CA MET A 118 4.16 -13.61 34.86
C MET A 118 3.29 -14.50 33.96
N PRO A 119 3.47 -15.84 33.96
CA PRO A 119 2.58 -16.72 33.22
C PRO A 119 1.16 -16.69 33.82
N ASP A 120 0.17 -16.56 32.95
CA ASP A 120 -1.26 -16.58 33.29
C ASP A 120 -1.66 -17.85 34.07
N ASP A 121 -2.61 -17.75 35.00
CA ASP A 121 -2.95 -18.85 35.93
C ASP A 121 -3.79 -19.98 35.29
N GLY A 122 -4.15 -19.81 34.01
CA GLY A 122 -4.87 -20.82 33.23
C GLY A 122 -6.35 -20.95 33.59
N SER A 123 -6.94 -20.01 34.34
CA SER A 123 -8.38 -19.98 34.64
C SER A 123 -9.22 -19.53 33.43
N TYR A 124 -9.19 -20.31 32.35
CA TYR A 124 -10.15 -20.18 31.25
C TYR A 124 -11.51 -20.74 31.69
N GLY A 125 -12.55 -19.91 31.63
CA GLY A 125 -13.91 -20.32 31.94
C GLY A 125 -14.42 -21.38 30.96
N TYR A 126 -14.83 -22.54 31.47
CA TYR A 126 -15.51 -23.56 30.68
C TYR A 126 -16.85 -23.02 30.18
N PHE A 127 -17.04 -22.97 28.87
CA PHE A 127 -18.32 -22.64 28.27
C PHE A 127 -19.23 -23.89 28.35
N SER A 128 -20.31 -23.84 29.14
CA SER A 128 -21.30 -24.92 29.18
C SER A 128 -22.08 -24.96 27.87
N GLY A 129 -21.73 -25.91 27.01
CA GLY A 129 -22.39 -26.16 25.72
C GLY A 129 -23.74 -26.84 25.87
N ASP A 130 -24.76 -26.10 26.31
CA ASP A 130 -26.14 -26.55 26.22
C ASP A 130 -26.79 -26.03 24.93
N VAL A 131 -26.95 -26.93 23.95
CA VAL A 131 -27.63 -26.66 22.69
C VAL A 131 -29.05 -27.18 22.82
N HIS A 132 -29.99 -26.30 23.15
CA HIS A 132 -31.41 -26.63 23.12
C HIS A 132 -31.82 -26.93 21.67
N SER A 133 -32.33 -28.13 21.42
CA SER A 133 -32.90 -28.58 20.14
C SER A 133 -34.40 -28.32 20.05
#